data_AF-A0A6G3WY05-F1
#
_entry.id   AF-A0A6G3WY05-F1
#
_cell.length_a   1.000
_cell.length_b   1.000
_cell.length_c   1.000
_cell.angle_alpha   90.00
_cell.angle_beta   90.00
_cell.angle_gamma   90.00
#
_symmetry.space_group_name_H-M   'P 1'
#
loop_
_entity.id
_entity.type
_entity.pdbx_description
1 polymer ?
#
loop_
_entity_poly.entity_id
_entity_poly.type
_entity_poly.pdbx_seq_one_letter_code
_entity_poly.pdbx_strand_id
1 'polypeptide(L)'
;EGGHALVAAASPQSDPVHKITILSRGRALGYTMVLPEEDKYSTTRNEMLDQLAYMLGGRAAEELVFHDPTTGAANDIEKATATARAMVTQYG
;
A
#
# COMPACT_ATOMS: atom_id res chain seq x y z
N GLU A 1 -7.23 -1.73 6.54
CA GLU A 1 -6.75 -0.37 6.92
C GLU A 1 -5.61 -0.30 7.92
N GLY A 2 -5.77 -0.80 9.17
CA GLY A 2 -4.70 -0.65 10.18
C GLY A 2 -3.32 -1.15 9.73
N GLY A 3 -3.28 -2.26 8.98
CA GLY A 3 -2.04 -2.78 8.38
C GLY A 3 -1.39 -1.85 7.37
N HIS A 4 -2.16 -1.28 6.44
CA HIS A 4 -1.64 -0.30 5.47
C HIS A 4 -1.06 0.93 6.17
N ALA A 5 -1.80 1.48 7.14
CA ALA A 5 -1.37 2.65 7.88
C ALA A 5 -0.08 2.42 8.68
N LEU A 6 0.03 1.26 9.34
CA LEU A 6 1.22 0.92 10.11
C LEU A 6 2.44 0.75 9.21
N VAL A 7 2.29 0.07 8.08
CA VAL A 7 3.40 -0.11 7.14
C VAL A 7 3.80 1.22 6.52
N ALA A 8 2.85 2.05 6.07
CA ALA A 8 3.17 3.39 5.56
C ALA A 8 3.92 4.23 6.60
N ALA A 9 3.49 4.23 7.85
CA ALA A 9 4.15 4.99 8.92
C ALA A 9 5.55 4.46 9.29
N ALA A 10 5.81 3.17 9.08
CA ALA A 10 7.09 2.54 9.37
C ALA A 10 8.07 2.57 8.17
N SER A 11 7.56 2.76 6.95
CA SER A 11 8.35 2.78 5.72
C SER A 11 9.17 4.08 5.61
N PRO A 12 10.51 4.01 5.49
CA PRO A 12 11.37 5.19 5.51
C PRO A 12 11.15 6.17 4.36
N GLN A 13 10.66 5.70 3.22
CA GLN A 13 10.47 6.50 2.00
C GLN A 13 8.99 6.76 1.69
N SER A 14 8.08 6.30 2.55
CA SER A 14 6.66 6.58 2.38
C SER A 14 6.38 8.04 2.74
N ASP A 15 5.53 8.66 1.92
CA ASP A 15 4.89 9.91 2.28
C ASP A 15 4.06 9.76 3.58
N PRO A 16 3.75 10.85 4.29
CA PRO A 16 3.03 10.79 5.55
C PRO A 16 1.55 10.38 5.38
N VAL A 17 1.08 9.56 6.32
CA VAL A 17 -0.33 9.15 6.39
C VAL A 17 -1.17 10.34 6.87
N HIS A 18 -2.06 10.81 6.00
CA HIS A 18 -2.92 11.96 6.28
C HIS A 18 -4.29 11.59 6.83
N LYS A 19 -4.84 10.44 6.39
CA LYS A 19 -6.17 10.02 6.82
C LYS A 19 -6.32 8.51 6.75
N ILE A 20 -6.91 7.94 7.78
CA ILE A 20 -7.29 6.52 7.84
C ILE A 20 -8.79 6.49 8.10
N THR A 21 -9.54 5.71 7.31
CA THR A 21 -10.97 5.55 7.55
C THR A 21 -11.46 4.16 7.20
N ILE A 22 -12.35 3.64 8.04
CA ILE A 22 -13.10 2.39 7.80
C ILE A 22 -14.52 2.67 7.26
N LEU A 23 -14.81 3.93 6.94
CA LEU A 23 -16.07 4.31 6.34
C LEU A 23 -16.02 3.99 4.85
N SER A 24 -16.98 3.20 4.41
CA SER A 24 -17.11 2.84 2.99
C SER A 24 -17.35 4.10 2.14
N ARG A 25 -16.56 4.25 1.07
CA ARG A 25 -16.77 5.28 0.04
C ARG A 25 -16.65 4.64 -1.34
N GLY A 26 -17.73 4.68 -2.11
CA GLY A 26 -17.78 4.03 -3.41
C GLY A 26 -17.57 2.52 -3.29
N ARG A 27 -16.56 1.98 -3.99
CA ARG A 27 -16.23 0.55 -3.97
C ARG A 27 -15.20 0.15 -2.89
N ALA A 28 -14.69 1.12 -2.13
CA ALA A 28 -13.75 0.86 -1.04
C ALA A 28 -14.49 0.79 0.30
N LEU A 29 -14.23 -0.26 1.08
CA LEU A 29 -14.80 -0.46 2.43
C LEU A 29 -14.03 0.30 3.53
N GLY A 30 -12.92 0.93 3.16
CA GLY A 30 -12.04 1.75 3.96
C GLY A 30 -10.84 2.13 3.11
N TYR A 31 -10.08 3.14 3.53
CA TYR A 31 -8.82 3.47 2.85
C TYR A 31 -7.85 4.21 3.77
N THR A 32 -6.57 4.05 3.46
CA THR A 32 -5.45 4.79 4.01
C THR A 32 -4.99 5.78 2.93
N MET A 33 -4.98 7.06 3.28
CA MET A 33 -4.59 8.14 2.39
C MET A 33 -3.21 8.65 2.77
N VAL A 34 -2.30 8.51 1.83
CA VAL A 34 -0.94 9.03 1.89
C VAL A 34 -0.87 10.16 0.87
N LEU A 35 -0.39 11.34 1.27
CA LEU A 35 -0.28 12.51 0.37
C LEU A 35 1.19 12.90 0.24
N PRO A 36 1.68 13.12 -0.99
CA PRO A 36 3.04 13.60 -1.23
C PRO A 36 3.27 14.96 -0.58
N GLU A 37 4.41 15.13 0.09
CA GLU A 37 4.87 16.44 0.57
C GLU A 37 5.55 17.26 -0.53
N GLU A 38 6.14 16.56 -1.50
CA GLU A 38 6.90 17.16 -2.60
C GLU A 38 6.44 16.60 -3.95
N ASP A 39 6.45 17.45 -4.98
CA ASP A 39 6.22 17.02 -6.35
C ASP A 39 7.44 16.25 -6.87
N LYS A 40 7.32 14.92 -6.97
CA LYS A 40 8.35 14.03 -7.50
C LYS A 40 8.07 13.68 -8.96
N TYR A 41 9.10 13.80 -9.81
CA TYR A 41 9.04 13.41 -11.23
C TYR A 41 9.56 12.00 -11.50
N SER A 42 10.31 11.42 -10.56
CA SER A 42 10.86 10.07 -10.63
C SER A 42 10.69 9.36 -9.30
N THR A 43 10.68 8.03 -9.34
CA THR A 43 10.53 7.18 -8.15
C THR A 43 11.72 6.24 -8.07
N THR A 44 12.36 6.21 -6.90
CA THR A 44 13.50 5.35 -6.62
C THR A 44 13.06 3.91 -6.37
N ARG A 45 14.00 2.97 -6.50
CA ARG A 45 13.74 1.56 -6.20
C ARG A 45 13.24 1.33 -4.78
N ASN A 46 13.79 2.05 -3.80
CA ASN A 46 13.40 1.91 -2.40
C ASN A 46 11.99 2.44 -2.14
N GLU A 47 11.61 3.56 -2.74
CA GLU A 47 10.23 4.06 -2.70
C GLU A 47 9.25 3.04 -3.30
N MET A 48 9.60 2.41 -4.43
CA MET A 48 8.76 1.36 -5.02
C MET A 48 8.64 0.13 -4.11
N LEU A 49 9.72 -0.26 -3.40
CA LEU A 49 9.66 -1.34 -2.41
C LEU A 49 8.78 -1.00 -1.22
N ASP A 50 8.89 0.22 -0.71
CA ASP A 50 8.05 0.72 0.39
C ASP A 50 6.58 0.79 -0.04
N GLN A 51 6.32 1.19 -1.29
CA GLN A 51 4.99 1.18 -1.89
C GLN A 51 4.42 -0.23 -2.01
N LEU A 52 5.23 -1.22 -2.41
CA LEU A 52 4.83 -2.63 -2.44
C LEU A 52 4.51 -3.15 -1.04
N ALA A 53 5.33 -2.84 -0.04
CA ALA A 53 5.09 -3.21 1.35
C ALA A 53 3.78 -2.59 1.85
N TYR A 54 3.56 -1.31 1.57
CA TYR A 54 2.32 -0.61 1.91
C TYR A 54 1.08 -1.29 1.31
N MET A 55 1.11 -1.64 0.02
CA MET A 55 -0.01 -2.31 -0.65
C MET A 55 -0.32 -3.68 -0.01
N LEU A 56 0.71 -4.42 0.41
CA LEU A 56 0.53 -5.74 1.02
C LEU A 56 0.27 -5.69 2.54
N GLY A 57 0.40 -4.52 3.17
CA GLY A 57 0.27 -4.36 4.62
C GLY A 57 -1.12 -4.75 5.16
N GLY A 58 -2.19 -4.47 4.42
CA GLY A 58 -3.55 -4.89 4.79
C GLY A 58 -3.69 -6.41 4.83
N ARG A 59 -3.26 -7.09 3.75
CA ARG A 59 -3.27 -8.55 3.64
C ARG A 59 -2.42 -9.21 4.73
N ALA A 60 -1.21 -8.69 4.96
CA ALA A 60 -0.32 -9.21 6.00
C ALA A 60 -0.94 -9.06 7.39
N ALA A 61 -1.58 -7.93 7.69
CA ALA A 61 -2.28 -7.75 8.97
C ALA A 61 -3.45 -8.72 9.14
N GLU A 62 -4.23 -8.97 8.09
CA GLU A 62 -5.30 -9.98 8.13
C GLU A 62 -4.76 -11.37 8.44
N GLU A 63 -3.70 -11.79 7.76
CA GLU A 63 -3.10 -13.12 7.92
C GLU A 63 -2.47 -13.31 9.32
N LEU A 64 -1.84 -12.26 9.86
CA LEU A 64 -1.22 -12.30 11.18
C LEU A 64 -2.22 -12.30 12.33
N VAL A 65 -3.35 -11.60 12.19
CA VAL A 65 -4.32 -11.42 13.29
C VAL A 65 -5.45 -12.44 13.22
N PHE A 66 -5.97 -12.70 12.02
CA PHE A 66 -7.17 -13.54 11.84
C PHE A 66 -6.85 -14.93 11.30
N HIS A 67 -5.65 -15.14 10.73
CA HIS A 67 -5.19 -16.42 10.15
C HIS A 67 -6.09 -17.01 9.05
N ASP A 68 -7.11 -16.28 8.62
CA ASP A 68 -8.02 -16.64 7.53
C ASP A 68 -8.25 -15.41 6.65
N PRO A 69 -7.45 -15.25 5.59
CA PRO A 69 -7.37 -13.97 4.90
C PRO A 69 -8.42 -13.87 3.78
N THR A 70 -9.03 -12.69 3.65
CA THR A 70 -10.23 -12.50 2.82
C THR A 70 -9.92 -12.10 1.37
N THR A 71 -10.96 -11.97 0.54
CA THR A 71 -10.86 -11.44 -0.83
C THR A 71 -10.75 -9.91 -0.89
N GLY A 72 -10.81 -9.21 0.26
CA GLY A 72 -10.76 -7.75 0.33
C GLY A 72 -9.46 -7.14 -0.22
N ALA A 73 -8.34 -7.86 -0.12
CA ALA A 73 -7.03 -7.42 -0.58
C ALA A 73 -6.79 -7.59 -2.09
N ALA A 74 -7.78 -8.06 -2.87
CA ALA A 74 -7.59 -8.39 -4.29
C ALA A 74 -7.06 -7.20 -5.12
N ASN A 75 -7.61 -6.00 -4.92
CA ASN A 75 -7.18 -4.79 -5.62
C ASN A 75 -5.76 -4.37 -5.23
N ASP A 76 -5.36 -4.56 -3.98
CA ASP A 76 -4.00 -4.21 -3.53
C ASP A 76 -2.96 -5.17 -4.09
N ILE A 77 -3.30 -6.46 -4.17
CA ILE A 77 -2.45 -7.49 -4.79
C ILE A 77 -2.29 -7.23 -6.30
N GLU A 78 -3.37 -6.86 -6.99
CA GLU A 78 -3.32 -6.51 -8.42
C GLU A 78 -2.36 -5.34 -8.66
N LYS A 79 -2.50 -4.26 -7.89
CA LYS A 79 -1.62 -3.08 -7.98
C LYS A 79 -0.17 -3.41 -7.63
N ALA A 80 0.06 -4.16 -6.55
CA ALA A 80 1.40 -4.58 -6.15
C ALA A 80 2.07 -5.42 -7.25
N THR A 81 1.32 -6.33 -7.88
CA THR A 81 1.81 -7.16 -8.99
C THR A 81 2.17 -6.30 -10.20
N ALA A 82 1.34 -5.32 -10.54
CA ALA A 82 1.60 -4.39 -11.65
C ALA A 82 2.86 -3.57 -11.40
N THR A 83 3.03 -3.01 -10.20
CA THR A 83 4.23 -2.24 -9.80
C THR A 83 5.47 -3.12 -9.85
N ALA A 84 5.44 -4.31 -9.24
CA ALA A 84 6.58 -5.23 -9.24
C ALA A 84 6.98 -5.66 -10.66
N ARG A 85 6.00 -5.89 -11.54
CA ARG A 85 6.26 -6.16 -12.95
C ARG A 85 6.89 -4.96 -13.67
N ALA A 86 6.40 -3.76 -13.43
CA ALA A 86 6.94 -2.54 -14.03
C ALA A 86 8.39 -2.29 -13.58
N MET A 87 8.70 -2.51 -12.29
CA MET A 87 10.07 -2.46 -11.78
C MET A 87 11.01 -3.31 -12.64
N VAL A 88 10.68 -4.59 -12.83
CA VAL A 88 11.56 -5.52 -13.57
C VAL A 88 11.57 -5.27 -15.07
N THR A 89 10.42 -4.97 -15.68
CA THR A 89 10.28 -4.95 -17.14
C THR A 89 10.49 -3.58 -17.79
N GLN A 90 10.33 -2.49 -17.05
CA GLN A 90 10.38 -1.12 -17.58
C GLN A 90 11.47 -0.28 -16.93
N TYR A 91 11.72 -0.46 -15.62
CA TYR A 91 12.62 0.42 -14.87
C TYR A 91 14.01 -0.19 -14.61
N GLY A 92 14.12 -1.53 -14.61
CA GLY A 92 15.38 -2.27 -14.45
C GLY A 92 15.74 -2.55 -12.99
#